data_AF-A0A151TX70-F1
#
_entry.id   AF-A0A151TX70-F1
#
_cell.length_a   1.000
_cell.length_b   1.000
_cell.length_c   1.000
_cell.angle_alpha   90.00
_cell.angle_beta   90.00
_cell.angle_gamma   90.00
#
_symmetry.space_group_name_H-M   'P 1'
#
loop_
_entity.id
_entity.type
_entity.pdbx_description
1 polymer ?
#
loop_
_entity_poly.entity_id
_entity_poly.type
_entity_poly.pdbx_seq_one_letter_code
_entity_poly.pdbx_strand_id
1 'polypeptide(L)'
;MDNSKSVSTPLAGHFKLSSKKCSTSEKDKEEMQKIPYASAVCKLMYAMVCTRSNIVHVVGIVSRFLSNSGKKHWKVMMGILRYLIDISRVCLCFGSGESLLNG
;
A
#
# COMPACT_ATOMS: atom_id res chain seq x y z
N MET A 1 14.49 -3.01 -7.92
CA MET A 1 13.16 -2.40 -8.11
C MET A 1 13.41 -0.91 -7.97
N ASP A 2 14.02 -0.33 -9.00
CA ASP A 2 14.77 0.93 -8.87
C ASP A 2 14.03 2.04 -9.59
N ASN A 3 13.92 3.18 -8.91
CA ASN A 3 13.27 4.43 -9.35
C ASN A 3 11.74 4.46 -9.29
N SER A 4 11.19 4.45 -8.07
CA SER A 4 9.81 4.90 -7.86
C SER A 4 9.73 5.99 -6.79
N LYS A 5 9.22 7.17 -7.16
CA LYS A 5 9.10 8.37 -6.31
C LYS A 5 8.43 8.03 -4.98
N SER A 6 8.98 8.54 -3.87
CA SER A 6 8.40 8.39 -2.53
C SER A 6 7.05 9.13 -2.47
N VAL A 7 6.12 8.57 -1.73
CA VAL A 7 4.77 9.13 -1.57
C VAL A 7 4.61 9.51 -0.11
N SER A 8 4.20 10.75 0.19
CA SER A 8 4.08 11.26 1.57
C SER A 8 2.75 10.92 2.26
N THR A 9 1.78 10.38 1.53
CA THR A 9 0.43 10.07 2.02
C THR A 9 -0.01 8.70 1.50
N PRO A 10 -0.61 7.81 2.33
CA PRO A 10 -0.96 6.45 1.90
C PRO A 10 -2.01 6.43 0.79
N LEU A 11 -2.83 7.48 0.70
CA LEU A 11 -3.84 7.65 -0.34
C LEU A 11 -4.03 9.15 -0.60
N ALA A 12 -3.63 9.64 -1.78
CA ALA A 12 -3.92 11.02 -2.15
C ALA A 12 -5.44 11.19 -2.37
N GLY A 13 -6.03 12.29 -1.90
CA GLY A 13 -7.49 12.51 -1.84
C GLY A 13 -8.26 12.39 -3.17
N HIS A 14 -7.56 12.31 -4.31
CA HIS A 14 -8.15 12.06 -5.63
C HIS A 14 -8.36 10.58 -5.97
N PHE A 15 -7.85 9.64 -5.15
CA PHE A 15 -8.05 8.20 -5.38
C PHE A 15 -9.41 7.72 -4.87
N LYS A 16 -10.47 8.01 -5.64
CA LYS A 16 -11.79 7.41 -5.42
C LYS A 16 -11.87 6.05 -6.13
N LEU A 17 -11.53 4.98 -5.40
CA LEU A 17 -11.76 3.61 -5.88
C LEU A 17 -13.26 3.38 -5.98
N SER A 18 -13.73 3.03 -7.18
CA SER A 18 -15.15 2.79 -7.49
C SER A 18 -15.26 1.45 -8.19
N SER A 19 -16.36 0.73 -7.95
CA SER A 19 -16.69 -0.54 -8.62
C SER A 19 -16.64 -0.46 -10.15
N LYS A 20 -16.81 0.75 -10.73
CA LYS A 20 -16.63 1.01 -12.17
C LYS A 20 -15.19 0.84 -12.67
N LYS A 21 -14.21 0.65 -11.78
CA LYS A 21 -12.78 0.45 -12.10
C LYS A 21 -12.32 -1.00 -11.87
N CYS A 22 -13.23 -1.91 -11.53
CA CYS A 22 -12.98 -3.35 -11.55
C CYS A 22 -12.70 -3.85 -12.97
N SER A 23 -12.05 -5.01 -13.06
CA SER A 23 -11.77 -5.68 -14.33
C SER A 23 -13.08 -6.04 -15.02
N THR A 24 -13.41 -5.31 -16.08
CA THR A 24 -14.62 -5.55 -16.87
C THR A 24 -14.40 -6.51 -18.04
N SER A 25 -13.14 -6.67 -18.50
CA SER A 25 -12.77 -7.60 -19.57
C SER A 25 -12.23 -8.92 -19.03
N GLU A 26 -12.58 -10.05 -19.65
CA GLU A 26 -12.06 -11.39 -19.34
C GLU A 26 -10.53 -11.43 -19.38
N LYS A 27 -9.92 -10.78 -20.39
CA LYS A 27 -8.46 -10.68 -20.50
C LYS A 27 -7.82 -9.95 -19.32
N ASP A 28 -8.46 -8.89 -18.81
CA ASP A 28 -7.96 -8.17 -17.64
C ASP A 28 -8.15 -8.97 -16.35
N LYS A 29 -9.21 -9.78 -16.25
CA LYS A 29 -9.42 -10.70 -15.11
C LYS A 29 -8.35 -11.79 -15.09
N GLU A 30 -8.06 -12.39 -16.23
CA GLU A 30 -7.07 -13.47 -16.35
C GLU A 30 -5.65 -12.98 -16.02
N GLU A 31 -5.30 -11.76 -16.43
CA GLU A 31 -4.06 -11.11 -16.01
C GLU A 31 -4.06 -10.76 -14.50
N MET A 32 -5.19 -10.34 -13.95
CA MET A 32 -5.34 -10.05 -12.52
C MET A 32 -5.29 -11.31 -11.64
N GLN A 33 -5.75 -12.47 -12.12
CA GLN A 33 -5.67 -13.71 -11.35
C GLN A 33 -4.24 -14.15 -11.07
N LYS A 34 -3.29 -13.80 -11.95
CA LYS A 34 -1.86 -14.06 -11.75
C LYS A 34 -1.25 -13.18 -10.66
N ILE A 35 -1.94 -12.11 -10.27
CA ILE A 35 -1.46 -11.14 -9.28
C ILE A 35 -1.97 -11.56 -7.90
N PRO A 36 -1.08 -11.73 -6.89
CA PRO A 36 -1.46 -12.22 -5.56
C PRO A 36 -2.08 -11.09 -4.71
N TYR A 37 -3.21 -10.53 -5.17
CA TYR A 37 -3.88 -9.39 -4.54
C TYR A 37 -4.31 -9.70 -3.10
N ALA A 38 -4.95 -10.85 -2.88
CA ALA A 38 -5.40 -11.27 -1.55
C ALA A 38 -4.23 -11.39 -0.55
N SER A 39 -3.11 -11.97 -0.97
CA SER A 39 -1.89 -12.06 -0.16
C SER A 39 -1.36 -10.67 0.21
N ALA A 40 -1.38 -9.72 -0.73
CA ALA A 40 -0.97 -8.34 -0.46
C ALA A 40 -1.92 -7.63 0.53
N VAL A 41 -3.24 -7.87 0.45
CA VAL A 41 -4.22 -7.37 1.43
C VAL A 41 -3.91 -7.93 2.82
N CYS A 42 -3.65 -9.24 2.95
CA CYS A 42 -3.30 -9.86 4.23
C CYS A 42 -2.03 -9.26 4.85
N LYS A 43 -0.98 -9.02 4.04
CA LYS A 43 0.26 -8.37 4.50
C LYS A 43 0.01 -6.95 5.00
N LEU A 44 -0.89 -6.21 4.35
CA LEU A 44 -1.30 -4.88 4.75
C LEU A 44 -2.13 -4.87 6.04
N MET A 45 -3.02 -5.85 6.22
CA MET A 45 -3.75 -6.04 7.47
C MET A 45 -2.79 -6.32 8.63
N TYR A 46 -1.76 -7.14 8.42
CA TYR A 46 -0.74 -7.37 9.43
C TYR A 46 0.05 -6.09 9.76
N ALA A 47 0.50 -5.36 8.74
CA ALA A 47 1.21 -4.08 8.93
C ALA A 47 0.34 -3.02 9.64
N MET A 48 -0.98 -3.04 9.43
CA MET A 48 -1.93 -2.15 10.10
C MET A 48 -1.91 -2.37 11.62
N VAL A 49 -1.79 -3.60 12.09
CA VAL A 49 -1.70 -3.89 13.53
C VAL A 49 -0.45 -3.25 14.13
N CYS A 50 0.67 -3.29 13.41
CA CYS A 50 1.95 -2.73 13.87
C CYS A 50 2.03 -1.20 13.77
N THR A 51 1.37 -0.58 12.78
CA THR A 51 1.39 0.89 12.56
C THR A 51 0.12 1.61 13.06
N ARG A 52 -0.82 0.82 13.57
CA ARG A 52 -2.01 1.07 14.42
C ARG A 52 -3.04 2.13 13.99
N SER A 53 -2.69 3.21 13.28
CA SER A 53 -3.67 4.26 12.90
C SER A 53 -3.52 4.89 11.51
N ASN A 54 -2.37 4.77 10.84
CA ASN A 54 -2.13 5.54 9.60
C ASN A 54 -2.76 4.91 8.33
N ILE A 55 -3.01 3.59 8.32
CA ILE A 55 -3.45 2.88 7.10
C ILE A 55 -4.81 2.21 7.19
N VAL A 56 -5.48 2.25 8.35
CA VAL A 56 -6.75 1.53 8.61
C VAL A 56 -7.81 1.85 7.56
N HIS A 57 -8.00 3.13 7.28
CA HIS A 57 -8.99 3.60 6.30
C HIS A 57 -8.73 3.05 4.90
N VAL A 58 -7.47 3.07 4.47
CA VAL A 58 -7.10 2.67 3.11
C VAL A 58 -7.23 1.16 2.93
N VAL A 59 -6.81 0.36 3.91
CA VAL A 59 -7.00 -1.10 3.86
C VAL A 59 -8.47 -1.48 3.83
N GLY A 60 -9.33 -0.76 4.55
CA GLY A 60 -10.79 -0.97 4.51
C GLY A 60 -11.42 -0.70 3.13
N ILE A 61 -10.84 0.20 2.33
CA ILE A 61 -11.27 0.44 0.95
C ILE A 61 -10.79 -0.69 0.03
N VAL A 62 -9.53 -1.09 0.18
CA VAL A 62 -8.86 -2.06 -0.70
C VAL A 62 -9.40 -3.49 -0.48
N SER A 63 -9.73 -3.86 0.76
CA SER A 63 -10.30 -5.17 1.09
C SER A 63 -11.64 -5.45 0.39
N ARG A 64 -12.41 -4.41 0.04
CA ARG A 64 -13.68 -4.55 -0.69
C ARG A 64 -13.52 -5.14 -2.10
N PHE A 65 -12.31 -5.13 -2.65
CA PHE A 65 -12.02 -5.59 -4.01
C PHE A 65 -11.26 -6.93 -4.03
N LEU A 66 -11.27 -7.69 -2.94
CA LEU A 66 -10.63 -9.02 -2.83
C LEU A 66 -11.07 -9.99 -3.94
N SER A 67 -12.35 -10.02 -4.27
CA SER A 67 -12.92 -10.95 -5.26
C SER A 67 -12.85 -10.46 -6.70
N ASN A 68 -12.68 -9.15 -6.93
CA ASN A 68 -12.61 -8.57 -8.28
C ASN A 68 -11.73 -7.30 -8.28
N SER A 69 -10.42 -7.50 -8.13
CA SER A 69 -9.45 -6.42 -8.28
C SER A 69 -9.22 -6.11 -9.75
N GLY A 70 -8.82 -4.87 -10.02
CA GLY A 70 -8.42 -4.41 -11.37
C GLY A 70 -7.04 -3.78 -11.33
N LYS A 71 -6.41 -3.59 -12.49
CA LYS A 71 -5.06 -2.99 -12.62
C LYS A 71 -4.87 -1.69 -11.83
N LYS A 72 -5.93 -0.86 -11.77
CA LYS A 72 -5.94 0.38 -10.98
C LYS A 72 -5.93 0.12 -9.47
N HIS A 73 -6.69 -0.87 -9.00
CA HIS A 73 -6.68 -1.32 -7.60
C HIS A 73 -5.29 -1.82 -7.19
N TRP A 74 -4.60 -2.55 -8.07
CA TRP A 74 -3.22 -3.00 -7.82
C TRP A 74 -2.20 -1.86 -7.78
N LYS A 75 -2.34 -0.86 -8.65
CA LYS A 75 -1.44 0.31 -8.62
C LYS A 75 -1.58 1.09 -7.31
N VAL A 76 -2.80 1.23 -6.79
CA VAL A 76 -3.04 1.82 -5.46
C VAL A 76 -2.40 0.97 -4.37
N MET A 77 -2.60 -0.34 -4.43
CA MET A 77 -1.98 -1.30 -3.50
C MET A 77 -0.47 -1.13 -3.40
N MET A 78 0.20 -1.06 -4.56
CA MET A 78 1.65 -0.84 -4.65
C MET A 78 2.09 0.52 -4.12
N GLY A 79 1.25 1.56 -4.25
CA GLY A 79 1.51 2.87 -3.65
C GLY A 79 1.51 2.84 -2.13
N ILE A 80 0.54 2.13 -1.52
CA ILE A 80 0.44 1.99 -0.07
C ILE A 80 1.62 1.19 0.49
N LEU A 81 2.01 0.10 -0.18
CA LEU A 81 3.17 -0.69 0.23
C LEU A 81 4.45 0.15 0.19
N ARG A 82 4.60 1.01 -0.82
CA ARG A 82 5.75 1.93 -0.90
C ARG A 82 5.76 2.95 0.23
N TYR A 83 4.60 3.55 0.52
CA TYR A 83 4.46 4.44 1.67
C TYR A 83 4.90 3.80 2.98
N LEU A 84 4.50 2.54 3.21
CA LEU A 84 4.90 1.80 4.41
C LEU A 84 6.40 1.51 4.46
N ILE A 85 7.01 1.15 3.32
CA ILE A 85 8.47 0.96 3.23
C ILE A 85 9.19 2.29 3.52
N ASP A 86 8.71 3.40 2.97
CA ASP A 86 9.30 4.72 3.18
C ASP A 86 9.21 5.15 4.65
N ILE A 87 8.07 4.95 5.32
CA ILE A 87 7.93 5.19 6.77
C ILE A 87 8.88 4.31 7.56
N SER A 88 8.98 3.01 7.23
CA SER A 88 9.86 2.10 7.97
C SER A 88 11.33 2.52 7.87
N ARG A 89 11.77 3.03 6.71
CA ARG A 89 13.12 3.57 6.52
C ARG A 89 13.35 4.83 7.36
N VAL A 90 12.40 5.75 7.37
CA VAL A 90 12.48 6.99 8.18
C VAL A 90 12.48 6.67 9.68
N CYS A 91 11.64 5.72 10.12
CA CYS A 91 11.54 5.33 11.53
C CYS A 91 12.81 4.60 12.01
N LEU A 92 13.45 3.80 11.16
CA LEU A 92 14.76 3.17 11.44
C LEU A 92 15.90 4.20 11.54
N CYS A 93 15.86 5.28 10.76
CA CYS A 93 16.86 6.35 10.86
C CYS A 93 16.79 7.13 12.18
N PHE A 94 15.68 7.08 12.91
CA PHE A 94 15.55 7.74 14.22
C PHE A 94 16.19 6.95 15.37
N GLY A 95 16.74 5.76 15.10
CA GLY A 95 17.46 4.92 16.08
C GLY A 95 18.98 5.11 16.07
N SER A 96 19.55 5.88 15.14
CA SER A 96 20.97 6.21 15.14
C SER A 96 21.15 7.66 15.60
N GLY A 97 20.83 7.90 16.88
CA GLY A 97 21.29 9.11 17.54
C GLY A 97 22.80 9.05 17.65
N GLU A 98 23.52 9.87 16.88
CA GLU A 98 24.85 10.30 17.29
C GLU A 98 24.66 11.13 18.56
N SER A 99 24.78 10.48 19.71
CA SER A 99 24.97 11.16 20.99
C SER A 99 26.38 11.71 21.03
N LEU A 100 26.60 12.88 20.42
CA LEU A 100 27.75 13.72 20.70
C LEU A 100 27.47 14.50 22.01
N LEU A 101 27.59 13.80 23.13
CA LEU A 101 27.84 14.43 24.42
C LEU A 101 29.33 14.80 24.44
N ASN A 102 29.65 16.05 24.08
CA ASN A 102 30.96 16.61 24.33
C ASN A 102 30.97 17.08 25.80
N GLY A 103 31.76 16.39 26.62
CA GLY A 103 32.24 16.92 27.91
C GLY A 103 33.35 17.94 27.71
#